data_AF-A0A1V3WGY0-F1
#
_entry.id   AF-A0A1V3WGY0-F1
#
_cell.length_a   1.000
_cell.length_b   1.000
_cell.length_c   1.000
_cell.angle_alpha   90.00
_cell.angle_beta   90.00
_cell.angle_gamma   90.00
#
_symmetry.space_group_name_H-M   'P 1'
#
loop_
_entity.id
_entity.type
_entity.pdbx_description
1 polymer ?
#
loop_
_entity_poly.entity_id
_entity_poly.type
_entity_poly.pdbx_seq_one_letter_code
_entity_poly.pdbx_strand_id
1 'polypeptide(L)'
;MARLGGFPQNRPFDPDALYESTTSTSGFGVARTSLPPGPERDAVINEMLEALRAQADDLTALIDELRDLMAGRDLTQLVNSVVVPAMMVAFTGAESLADGDATSTWAAKVEYLVGVALSVDPAGDADTPQEVSQRVGQLISDIFDADQARMITASLANADAGDGDRELLLQQLRLEYQADRMPGYAVHLEQIDAEVFGRHRDYYITGLGFDPADVIRATRRHTRSVNQAFRSALDAVTAALNSGARNPAVGEAMRKAFDGITLWDPNEVAASTGIAVEQITAMLDFFSTEYGCQPEFREPGDQNRARTHPCIKLDDGKYFVPDPWSLSAAIHQRLAVEPKRNGFDPQKYYKHRQDAHERLVASALERVFGTGNVHSTQHYALASGDRGEIDSLVSAEWPLVVEAKAIALTESGRRGAPAESTQRSRRSSARHSTRPIAR
;
A
#
# COMPACT_ATOMS: atom_id res chain seq x y z
N MET A 1 -25.83 -18.81 -20.57
CA MET A 1 -24.76 -17.80 -20.53
C MET A 1 -25.01 -16.89 -19.34
N ALA A 2 -24.27 -17.10 -18.25
CA ALA A 2 -24.36 -16.27 -17.04
C ALA A 2 -23.58 -14.96 -17.25
N ARG A 3 -24.17 -13.84 -16.83
CA ARG A 3 -23.59 -12.50 -16.97
C ARG A 3 -22.47 -12.29 -15.95
N LEU A 4 -21.28 -11.95 -16.43
CA LEU A 4 -20.19 -11.36 -15.64
C LEU A 4 -20.60 -9.93 -15.25
N GLY A 5 -20.59 -9.61 -13.95
CA GLY A 5 -20.63 -8.21 -13.47
C GLY A 5 -21.87 -7.74 -12.69
N GLY A 6 -22.66 -8.62 -12.08
CA GLY A 6 -23.69 -8.20 -11.12
C GLY A 6 -23.18 -8.23 -9.68
N PHE A 7 -23.36 -7.16 -8.90
CA PHE A 7 -23.28 -7.23 -7.43
C PHE A 7 -24.26 -8.29 -6.92
N PRO A 8 -23.90 -9.08 -5.89
CA PRO A 8 -24.78 -10.11 -5.35
C PRO A 8 -26.07 -9.45 -4.85
N GLN A 9 -27.22 -9.99 -5.29
CA GLN A 9 -28.52 -9.63 -4.74
C GLN A 9 -28.49 -9.95 -3.25
N ASN A 10 -28.87 -8.97 -2.41
CA ASN A 10 -29.01 -9.05 -0.96
C ASN A 10 -29.47 -10.45 -0.51
N ARG A 11 -28.52 -11.29 -0.09
CA ARG A 11 -28.79 -12.34 0.88
C ARG A 11 -28.27 -11.79 2.20
N PRO A 12 -29.11 -11.61 3.24
CA PRO A 12 -28.58 -11.47 4.60
C PRO A 12 -27.64 -12.65 4.83
N PHE A 13 -26.55 -12.45 5.58
CA PHE A 13 -25.59 -13.49 5.91
C PHE A 13 -26.34 -14.71 6.46
N ASP A 14 -26.57 -15.70 5.59
CA ASP A 14 -27.22 -16.95 5.93
C ASP A 14 -26.09 -17.95 6.16
N PRO A 15 -25.72 -18.22 7.44
CA PRO A 15 -24.67 -19.18 7.74
C PRO A 15 -25.00 -20.58 7.20
N ASP A 16 -26.25 -20.84 6.78
CA ASP A 16 -26.67 -22.08 6.15
C ASP A 16 -26.54 -22.09 4.61
N ALA A 17 -26.24 -20.95 3.98
CA ALA A 17 -26.04 -20.90 2.52
C ALA A 17 -24.67 -21.48 2.07
N LEU A 18 -23.78 -21.83 3.00
CA LEU A 18 -22.53 -22.56 2.72
C LEU A 18 -22.74 -24.08 2.50
N TYR A 19 -24.00 -24.56 2.51
CA TYR A 19 -24.31 -25.99 2.45
C TYR A 19 -24.64 -26.54 1.04
N GLU A 20 -24.41 -25.81 -0.05
CA GLU A 20 -24.54 -26.40 -1.39
C GLU A 20 -23.32 -27.26 -1.74
N SER A 21 -23.50 -28.59 -1.66
CA SER A 21 -22.53 -29.56 -2.14
C SER A 21 -22.37 -29.47 -3.65
N THR A 22 -21.26 -28.91 -4.14
CA THR A 22 -20.86 -29.13 -5.53
C THR A 22 -20.25 -30.51 -5.65
N THR A 23 -21.02 -31.46 -6.20
CA THR A 23 -20.47 -32.75 -6.65
C THR A 23 -19.50 -32.48 -7.80
N SER A 24 -18.21 -32.65 -7.53
CA SER A 24 -17.19 -32.75 -8.59
C SER A 24 -17.52 -33.93 -9.51
N THR A 25 -17.58 -33.67 -10.82
CA THR A 25 -17.79 -34.68 -11.87
C THR A 25 -16.56 -35.58 -12.11
N SER A 26 -15.47 -35.40 -11.36
CA SER A 26 -14.23 -36.15 -11.53
C SER A 26 -13.82 -36.93 -10.27
N GLY A 27 -14.62 -37.91 -9.86
CA GLY A 27 -14.18 -39.19 -9.28
C GLY A 27 -13.24 -39.23 -8.05
N PHE A 28 -12.89 -38.10 -7.44
CA PHE A 28 -12.03 -38.04 -6.25
C PHE A 28 -12.74 -37.24 -5.16
N GLY A 29 -13.04 -37.92 -4.05
CA GLY A 29 -13.29 -37.36 -2.71
C GLY A 29 -14.34 -36.25 -2.61
N VAL A 30 -15.45 -36.53 -1.91
CA VAL A 30 -16.29 -35.46 -1.35
C VAL A 30 -15.45 -34.71 -0.31
N ALA A 31 -14.88 -33.57 -0.68
CA ALA A 31 -14.35 -32.62 0.29
C ALA A 31 -15.55 -32.02 1.03
N ARG A 32 -15.87 -32.55 2.21
CA ARG A 32 -16.81 -31.90 3.14
C ARG A 32 -16.12 -30.65 3.68
N THR A 33 -16.44 -29.49 3.14
CA THR A 33 -15.87 -28.19 3.55
C THR A 33 -16.59 -27.53 4.73
N SER A 34 -17.61 -28.14 5.33
CA SER A 34 -18.25 -27.59 6.52
C SER A 34 -18.79 -28.66 7.48
N LEU A 35 -18.64 -28.39 8.78
CA LEU A 35 -19.28 -29.14 9.85
C LEU A 35 -20.78 -28.81 9.88
N PRO A 36 -21.68 -29.80 9.98
CA PRO A 36 -23.12 -29.56 10.10
C PRO A 36 -23.44 -28.83 11.42
N PRO A 37 -24.55 -28.05 11.48
CA PRO A 37 -24.96 -27.38 12.72
C PRO A 37 -25.16 -28.41 13.85
N GLY A 38 -24.65 -28.13 15.05
CA GLY A 38 -24.75 -29.02 16.19
C GLY A 38 -23.62 -28.85 17.20
N PRO A 39 -23.67 -29.56 18.33
CA PRO A 39 -22.74 -29.39 19.45
C PRO A 39 -21.28 -29.66 19.07
N GLU A 40 -21.02 -30.52 18.08
CA GLU A 40 -19.67 -30.78 17.56
C GLU A 40 -19.10 -29.57 16.82
N ARG A 41 -19.91 -28.89 15.99
CA ARG A 41 -19.51 -27.64 15.33
C ARG A 41 -19.25 -26.55 16.36
N ASP A 42 -20.13 -26.42 17.35
CA ASP A 42 -19.98 -25.42 18.40
C ASP A 42 -18.71 -25.65 19.24
N ALA A 43 -18.37 -26.92 19.52
CA ALA A 43 -17.12 -27.28 20.19
C ALA A 43 -15.89 -26.87 19.36
N VAL A 44 -15.88 -27.17 18.05
CA VAL A 44 -14.77 -26.79 17.17
C VAL A 44 -14.66 -25.27 17.02
N ILE A 45 -15.78 -24.55 16.89
CA ILE A 45 -15.76 -23.08 16.85
C ILE A 45 -15.21 -22.52 18.15
N ASN A 46 -15.62 -23.05 19.30
CA ASN A 46 -15.10 -22.60 20.59
C ASN A 46 -13.60 -22.87 20.73
N GLU A 47 -13.12 -24.05 20.31
CA GLU A 47 -11.69 -24.38 20.28
C GLU A 47 -10.91 -23.40 19.39
N MET A 48 -11.42 -23.10 18.19
CA MET A 48 -10.81 -22.11 17.30
C MET A 48 -10.80 -20.70 17.91
N LEU A 49 -11.87 -20.30 18.59
CA LEU A 49 -11.95 -18.99 19.26
C LEU A 49 -11.01 -18.91 20.47
N GLU A 50 -10.84 -19.98 21.23
CA GLU A 50 -9.87 -20.05 22.32
C GLU A 50 -8.44 -19.97 21.78
N ALA A 51 -8.13 -20.66 20.68
CA ALA A 51 -6.82 -20.58 20.04
C ALA A 51 -6.52 -19.16 19.52
N LEU A 52 -7.49 -18.50 18.88
CA LEU A 52 -7.36 -17.11 18.44
C LEU A 52 -7.18 -16.13 19.60
N ARG A 53 -7.86 -16.34 20.73
CA ARG A 53 -7.69 -15.51 21.93
C ARG A 53 -6.29 -15.68 22.52
N ALA A 54 -5.81 -16.92 22.67
CA ALA A 54 -4.46 -17.18 23.16
C ALA A 54 -3.41 -16.51 22.26
N GLN A 55 -3.57 -16.61 20.95
CA GLN A 55 -2.68 -15.95 20.00
C GLN A 55 -2.74 -14.41 20.08
N ALA A 56 -3.94 -13.84 20.29
CA ALA A 56 -4.10 -12.40 20.48
C ALA A 56 -3.45 -11.88 21.77
N ASP A 57 -3.49 -12.68 22.85
CA ASP A 57 -2.92 -12.33 24.16
C ASP A 57 -1.37 -12.25 24.12
N ASP A 58 -0.72 -12.98 23.21
CA ASP A 58 0.74 -12.98 23.03
C ASP A 58 1.27 -11.70 22.35
N LEU A 59 0.41 -10.89 21.72
CA LEU A 59 0.80 -9.77 20.86
C LEU A 59 1.80 -8.81 21.54
N THR A 60 1.53 -8.41 22.79
CA THR A 60 2.40 -7.47 23.52
C THR A 60 3.78 -8.06 23.78
N ALA A 61 3.84 -9.33 24.18
CA ALA A 61 5.12 -10.01 24.45
C ALA A 61 5.96 -10.18 23.18
N LEU A 62 5.32 -10.48 22.04
CA LEU A 62 6.01 -10.58 20.75
C LEU A 62 6.59 -9.22 20.31
N ILE A 63 5.84 -8.13 20.52
CA ILE A 63 6.30 -6.76 20.21
C ILE A 63 7.50 -6.39 21.11
N ASP A 64 7.42 -6.66 22.41
CA ASP A 64 8.51 -6.36 23.34
C ASP A 64 9.77 -7.17 23.01
N GLU A 65 9.64 -8.46 22.67
CA GLU A 65 10.77 -9.27 22.20
C GLU A 65 11.41 -8.70 20.94
N LEU A 66 10.60 -8.28 19.95
CA LEU A 66 11.12 -7.65 18.73
C LEU A 66 11.92 -6.38 19.06
N ARG A 67 11.40 -5.52 19.93
CA ARG A 67 12.08 -4.28 20.34
C ARG A 67 13.40 -4.57 21.06
N ASP A 68 13.40 -5.55 21.97
CA ASP A 68 14.59 -5.95 22.72
C ASP A 68 15.68 -6.50 21.81
N LEU A 69 15.31 -7.23 20.75
CA LEU A 69 16.26 -7.70 19.74
C LEU A 69 16.88 -6.56 18.91
N MET A 70 16.16 -5.45 18.73
CA MET A 70 16.64 -4.27 18.00
C MET A 70 17.50 -3.34 18.86
N ALA A 71 17.29 -3.33 20.18
CA ALA A 71 17.97 -2.40 21.08
C ALA A 71 19.51 -2.55 21.05
N GLY A 72 20.21 -1.43 20.92
CA GLY A 72 21.68 -1.37 20.93
C GLY A 72 22.38 -1.90 19.66
N ARG A 73 21.63 -2.21 18.60
CA ARG A 73 22.17 -2.67 17.31
C ARG A 73 22.20 -1.58 16.25
N ASP A 74 22.99 -1.81 15.20
CA ASP A 74 22.83 -1.08 13.95
C ASP A 74 21.47 -1.44 13.31
N LEU A 75 20.52 -0.52 13.44
CA LEU A 75 19.15 -0.70 12.94
C LEU A 75 19.10 -0.78 11.42
N THR A 76 20.00 -0.10 10.69
CA THR A 76 20.03 -0.14 9.23
C THR A 76 20.45 -1.54 8.79
N GLN A 77 21.52 -2.06 9.39
CA GLN A 77 22.01 -3.40 9.11
C GLN A 77 20.97 -4.48 9.46
N LEU A 78 20.35 -4.37 10.64
CA LEU A 78 19.35 -5.33 11.10
C LEU A 78 18.15 -5.38 10.16
N VAL A 79 17.54 -4.23 9.84
CA VAL A 79 16.39 -4.19 8.93
C VAL A 79 16.79 -4.71 7.55
N ASN A 80 17.96 -4.33 7.02
CA ASN A 80 18.48 -4.84 5.76
C ASN A 80 18.61 -6.36 5.72
N SER A 81 19.09 -6.97 6.81
CA SER A 81 19.27 -8.42 6.89
C SER A 81 17.97 -9.21 6.76
N VAL A 82 16.82 -8.58 7.00
CA VAL A 82 15.48 -9.17 6.87
C VAL A 82 14.85 -8.79 5.52
N VAL A 83 14.93 -7.52 5.16
CA VAL A 83 14.25 -6.95 3.98
C VAL A 83 14.85 -7.45 2.67
N VAL A 84 16.18 -7.46 2.55
CA VAL A 84 16.85 -7.86 1.30
C VAL A 84 16.47 -9.29 0.90
N PRO A 85 16.57 -10.31 1.78
CA PRO A 85 16.11 -11.66 1.44
C PRO A 85 14.62 -11.74 1.07
N ALA A 86 13.76 -11.00 1.78
CA ALA A 86 12.33 -10.98 1.48
C ALA A 86 12.05 -10.40 0.08
N MET A 87 12.73 -9.30 -0.28
CA MET A 87 12.62 -8.70 -1.62
C MET A 87 13.24 -9.57 -2.72
N MET A 88 14.28 -10.36 -2.41
CA MET A 88 14.88 -11.30 -3.37
C MET A 88 13.95 -12.41 -3.82
N VAL A 89 13.03 -12.86 -2.97
CA VAL A 89 11.99 -13.82 -3.37
C VAL A 89 11.12 -13.23 -4.50
N ALA A 90 10.83 -11.93 -4.46
CA ALA A 90 10.14 -11.22 -5.53
C ALA A 90 10.97 -11.07 -6.82
N PHE A 91 12.31 -11.15 -6.74
CA PHE A 91 13.21 -11.03 -7.90
C PHE A 91 13.45 -12.34 -8.68
N THR A 92 12.81 -13.46 -8.27
CA THR A 92 12.99 -14.80 -8.88
C THR A 92 12.34 -15.00 -10.27
N GLY A 93 11.93 -13.93 -10.96
CA GLY A 93 11.84 -13.96 -12.44
C GLY A 93 10.47 -13.77 -13.08
N ALA A 94 9.45 -13.29 -12.35
CA ALA A 94 8.24 -12.79 -13.01
C ALA A 94 8.45 -11.34 -13.44
N GLU A 95 8.12 -11.00 -14.69
CA GLU A 95 7.94 -9.60 -15.13
C GLU A 95 6.74 -8.92 -14.45
N SER A 96 5.98 -9.68 -13.64
CA SER A 96 4.86 -9.21 -12.84
C SER A 96 5.34 -8.76 -11.47
N LEU A 97 5.07 -7.48 -11.14
CA LEU A 97 5.21 -6.88 -9.81
C LEU A 97 4.07 -7.27 -8.85
N ALA A 98 3.21 -8.22 -9.24
CA ALA A 98 2.13 -8.70 -8.38
C ALA A 98 2.68 -9.68 -7.34
N ASP A 99 2.29 -9.50 -6.07
CA ASP A 99 2.61 -10.41 -4.99
C ASP A 99 2.10 -11.83 -5.31
N GLY A 100 2.98 -12.82 -5.18
CA GLY A 100 2.57 -14.21 -5.10
C GLY A 100 2.11 -14.54 -3.68
N ASP A 101 1.48 -15.70 -3.48
CA ASP A 101 1.03 -16.16 -2.15
C ASP A 101 2.14 -16.09 -1.09
N ALA A 102 3.40 -16.31 -1.51
CA ALA A 102 4.59 -16.27 -0.66
C ALA A 102 5.09 -14.85 -0.28
N THR A 103 4.71 -13.80 -1.02
CA THR A 103 5.13 -12.41 -0.78
C THR A 103 3.99 -11.48 -0.34
N SER A 104 2.75 -11.97 -0.31
CA SER A 104 1.59 -11.20 0.14
C SER A 104 1.85 -10.56 1.52
N THR A 105 1.49 -9.28 1.67
CA THR A 105 1.66 -8.44 2.89
C THR A 105 3.09 -8.05 3.28
N TRP A 106 4.13 -8.46 2.54
CA TRP A 106 5.50 -8.14 2.94
C TRP A 106 5.78 -6.64 2.97
N ALA A 107 5.24 -5.85 2.04
CA ALA A 107 5.38 -4.39 2.10
C ALA A 107 4.82 -3.80 3.41
N ALA A 108 3.71 -4.33 3.93
CA ALA A 108 3.16 -3.94 5.23
C ALA A 108 4.05 -4.39 6.40
N LYS A 109 4.61 -5.60 6.33
CA LYS A 109 5.54 -6.13 7.33
C LYS A 109 6.85 -5.34 7.37
N VAL A 110 7.37 -4.93 6.21
CA VAL A 110 8.55 -4.06 6.11
C VAL A 110 8.21 -2.67 6.67
N GLU A 111 7.09 -2.07 6.30
CA GLU A 111 6.63 -0.79 6.88
C GLU A 111 6.57 -0.88 8.42
N TYR A 112 5.98 -1.95 8.95
CA TYR A 112 5.88 -2.20 10.39
C TYR A 112 7.26 -2.33 11.04
N LEU A 113 8.16 -3.16 10.48
CA LEU A 113 9.52 -3.33 10.99
C LEU A 113 10.27 -1.99 11.03
N VAL A 114 10.14 -1.17 10.00
CA VAL A 114 10.71 0.18 9.97
C VAL A 114 10.09 1.03 11.08
N GLY A 115 8.76 0.99 11.25
CA GLY A 115 8.08 1.67 12.36
C GLY A 115 8.63 1.28 13.73
N VAL A 116 8.88 -0.01 13.98
CA VAL A 116 9.52 -0.47 15.22
C VAL A 116 10.94 0.07 15.32
N ALA A 117 11.74 0.08 14.24
CA ALA A 117 13.06 0.69 14.24
C ALA A 117 13.02 2.19 14.59
N LEU A 118 12.03 2.94 14.11
CA LEU A 118 11.82 4.36 14.44
C LEU A 118 11.44 4.59 15.91
N SER A 119 11.07 3.54 16.64
CA SER A 119 10.58 3.59 18.01
C SER A 119 11.59 3.11 19.05
N VAL A 120 12.74 2.59 18.61
CA VAL A 120 13.84 2.11 19.45
C VAL A 120 14.94 3.18 19.48
N ASP A 121 15.73 3.21 20.56
CA ASP A 121 16.88 4.09 20.67
C ASP A 121 17.89 3.78 19.55
N PRO A 122 18.24 4.76 18.69
CA PRO A 122 19.22 4.55 17.63
C PRO A 122 20.66 4.41 18.14
N ALA A 123 20.94 4.65 19.42
CA ALA A 123 22.26 4.49 20.00
C ALA A 123 22.65 2.99 20.06
N GLY A 124 23.18 2.48 18.95
CA GLY A 124 23.60 1.10 18.80
C GLY A 124 24.49 0.91 17.58
N ASP A 125 25.57 0.14 17.75
CA ASP A 125 26.50 -0.23 16.68
C ASP A 125 26.80 -1.73 16.66
N ALA A 126 26.08 -2.51 17.50
CA ALA A 126 26.25 -3.94 17.53
C ALA A 126 25.79 -4.59 16.22
N ASP A 127 26.62 -5.50 15.72
CA ASP A 127 26.37 -6.31 14.53
C ASP A 127 25.09 -7.14 14.67
N THR A 128 24.56 -7.64 13.55
CA THR A 128 23.36 -8.47 13.49
C THR A 128 23.70 -9.93 13.17
N PRO A 129 23.69 -10.84 14.17
CA PRO A 129 23.82 -12.28 13.94
C PRO A 129 22.65 -12.83 13.10
N GLN A 130 22.92 -13.88 12.33
CA GLN A 130 21.92 -14.50 11.45
C GLN A 130 20.70 -15.01 12.24
N GLU A 131 20.91 -15.52 13.45
CA GLU A 131 19.84 -16.02 14.32
C GLU A 131 18.89 -14.90 14.75
N VAL A 132 19.43 -13.68 14.94
CA VAL A 132 18.63 -12.49 15.25
C VAL A 132 17.79 -12.09 14.05
N SER A 133 18.38 -12.01 12.85
CA SER A 133 17.63 -11.72 11.61
C SER A 133 16.50 -12.71 11.37
N GLN A 134 16.76 -14.01 11.58
CA GLN A 134 15.75 -15.06 11.43
C GLN A 134 14.62 -14.91 12.45
N ARG A 135 14.96 -14.65 13.72
CA ARG A 135 13.96 -14.45 14.77
C ARG A 135 13.12 -13.21 14.51
N VAL A 136 13.73 -12.10 14.08
CA VAL A 136 13.01 -10.87 13.69
C VAL A 136 12.04 -11.15 12.54
N GLY A 137 12.49 -11.86 11.50
CA GLY A 137 11.63 -12.23 10.36
C GLY A 137 10.42 -13.07 10.79
N GLN A 138 10.61 -14.01 11.73
CA GLN A 138 9.53 -14.81 12.29
C GLN A 138 8.58 -13.95 13.15
N LEU A 139 9.12 -13.15 14.07
CA LEU A 139 8.35 -12.30 14.98
C LEU A 139 7.41 -11.35 14.24
N ILE A 140 7.85 -10.74 13.14
CA ILE A 140 6.99 -9.84 12.35
C ILE A 140 5.77 -10.59 11.81
N SER A 141 5.92 -11.85 11.41
CA SER A 141 4.79 -12.66 10.97
C SER A 141 3.89 -13.05 12.14
N ASP A 142 4.47 -13.52 13.24
CA ASP A 142 3.73 -13.88 14.46
C ASP A 142 2.90 -12.69 14.99
N ILE A 143 3.46 -11.48 14.97
CA ILE A 143 2.79 -10.23 15.38
C ILE A 143 1.60 -9.91 14.47
N PHE A 144 1.75 -10.05 13.15
CA PHE A 144 0.64 -9.81 12.23
C PHE A 144 -0.49 -10.81 12.44
N ASP A 145 -0.16 -12.09 12.63
CA ASP A 145 -1.16 -13.13 12.86
C ASP A 145 -1.87 -12.94 14.21
N ALA A 146 -1.13 -12.57 15.26
CA ALA A 146 -1.68 -12.22 16.57
C ALA A 146 -2.60 -10.98 16.50
N ASP A 147 -2.22 -9.94 15.76
CA ASP A 147 -3.04 -8.75 15.58
C ASP A 147 -4.32 -9.03 14.77
N GLN A 148 -4.24 -9.90 13.75
CA GLN A 148 -5.43 -10.36 13.03
C GLN A 148 -6.36 -11.18 13.92
N ALA A 149 -5.81 -12.08 14.75
CA ALA A 149 -6.58 -12.84 15.74
C ALA A 149 -7.28 -11.91 16.75
N ARG A 150 -6.58 -10.86 17.19
CA ARG A 150 -7.14 -9.79 18.03
C ARG A 150 -8.28 -9.03 17.32
N MET A 151 -8.14 -8.71 16.04
CA MET A 151 -9.20 -8.06 15.26
C MET A 151 -10.44 -8.94 15.10
N ILE A 152 -10.26 -10.24 14.83
CA ILE A 152 -11.36 -11.21 14.72
C ILE A 152 -12.10 -11.31 16.05
N THR A 153 -11.37 -11.51 17.16
CA THR A 153 -11.97 -11.66 18.49
C THR A 153 -12.68 -10.39 18.94
N ALA A 154 -12.12 -9.21 18.66
CA ALA A 154 -12.76 -7.93 18.92
C ALA A 154 -14.02 -7.70 18.06
N SER A 155 -13.99 -8.07 16.78
CA SER A 155 -15.15 -7.98 15.88
C SER A 155 -16.32 -8.82 16.40
N LEU A 156 -16.04 -10.07 16.81
CA LEU A 156 -17.04 -10.98 17.38
C LEU A 156 -17.59 -10.48 18.72
N ALA A 157 -16.77 -9.87 19.56
CA ALA A 157 -17.21 -9.31 20.84
C ALA A 157 -18.09 -8.06 20.69
N ASN A 158 -17.88 -7.28 19.63
CA ASN A 158 -18.60 -6.02 19.38
C ASN A 158 -19.85 -6.18 18.51
N ALA A 159 -20.09 -7.36 17.93
CA ALA A 159 -21.23 -7.61 17.06
C ALA A 159 -22.54 -7.66 17.87
N ASP A 160 -23.27 -6.55 17.88
CA ASP A 160 -24.66 -6.51 18.38
C ASP A 160 -25.57 -7.41 17.52
N ALA A 161 -26.66 -7.90 18.13
CA ALA A 161 -27.66 -8.71 17.43
C ALA A 161 -28.26 -7.96 16.23
N GLY A 162 -27.87 -8.35 15.02
CA GLY A 162 -28.33 -7.77 13.76
C GLY A 162 -27.35 -6.81 13.06
N ASP A 163 -26.16 -6.56 13.63
CA ASP A 163 -25.13 -5.68 13.03
C ASP A 163 -23.88 -6.44 12.54
N GLY A 164 -23.98 -7.76 12.37
CA GLY A 164 -22.86 -8.62 11.97
C GLY A 164 -22.24 -8.24 10.62
N ASP A 165 -23.06 -7.82 9.64
CA ASP A 165 -22.57 -7.38 8.33
C ASP A 165 -21.71 -6.10 8.44
N ARG A 166 -22.06 -5.20 9.36
CA ARG A 166 -21.30 -3.97 9.61
C ARG A 166 -19.97 -4.28 10.29
N GLU A 167 -19.96 -5.11 11.32
CA GLU A 167 -18.72 -5.48 12.00
C GLU A 167 -17.79 -6.29 11.09
N LEU A 168 -18.34 -7.16 10.23
CA LEU A 168 -17.57 -7.84 9.17
C LEU A 168 -16.95 -6.83 8.19
N LEU A 169 -17.70 -5.84 7.74
CA LEU A 169 -17.18 -4.79 6.86
C LEU A 169 -16.07 -3.96 7.55
N LEU A 170 -16.25 -3.61 8.83
CA LEU A 170 -15.25 -2.86 9.60
C LEU A 170 -13.98 -3.69 9.79
N GLN A 171 -14.12 -4.99 10.06
CA GLN A 171 -13.00 -5.91 10.11
C GLN A 171 -12.27 -5.97 8.76
N GLN A 172 -12.99 -6.09 7.63
CA GLN A 172 -12.38 -6.08 6.29
C GLN A 172 -11.61 -4.80 6.03
N LEU A 173 -12.16 -3.62 6.37
CA LEU A 173 -11.47 -2.34 6.22
C LEU A 173 -10.20 -2.27 7.08
N ARG A 174 -10.22 -2.82 8.30
CA ARG A 174 -9.04 -2.87 9.19
C ARG A 174 -7.97 -3.80 8.63
N LEU A 175 -8.36 -4.97 8.12
CA LEU A 175 -7.43 -5.91 7.47
C LEU A 175 -6.82 -5.30 6.20
N GLU A 176 -7.63 -4.67 5.35
CA GLU A 176 -7.15 -3.95 4.17
C GLU A 176 -6.19 -2.83 4.58
N TYR A 177 -6.53 -2.04 5.60
CA TYR A 177 -5.64 -1.01 6.11
C TYR A 177 -4.33 -1.59 6.67
N GLN A 178 -4.33 -2.76 7.29
CA GLN A 178 -3.12 -3.39 7.79
C GLN A 178 -2.24 -3.95 6.66
N ALA A 179 -2.86 -4.57 5.64
CA ALA A 179 -2.17 -5.36 4.63
C ALA A 179 -1.86 -4.60 3.32
N ASP A 180 -2.68 -3.63 2.93
CA ASP A 180 -2.59 -2.97 1.62
C ASP A 180 -1.45 -1.94 1.59
N ARG A 181 -0.25 -2.43 1.27
CA ARG A 181 0.90 -1.61 0.88
C ARG A 181 1.36 -1.93 -0.53
N MET A 182 0.46 -2.51 -1.33
CA MET A 182 0.83 -3.00 -2.63
C MET A 182 1.23 -1.83 -3.54
N PRO A 183 2.34 -1.94 -4.30
CA PRO A 183 2.66 -1.00 -5.38
C PRO A 183 1.57 -0.96 -6.47
N GLY A 184 0.60 -1.88 -6.43
CA GLY A 184 -0.44 -2.04 -7.42
C GLY A 184 0.16 -2.23 -8.81
N TYR A 185 -0.49 -1.63 -9.81
CA TYR A 185 -0.01 -1.68 -11.18
C TYR A 185 0.89 -0.48 -11.47
N ALA A 186 2.18 -0.57 -11.14
CA ALA A 186 3.16 0.53 -11.24
C ALA A 186 3.16 1.28 -12.58
N VAL A 187 2.93 0.60 -13.72
CA VAL A 187 2.84 1.25 -15.04
C VAL A 187 1.61 2.15 -15.15
N HIS A 188 0.47 1.73 -14.59
CA HIS A 188 -0.75 2.55 -14.56
C HIS A 188 -0.60 3.69 -13.57
N LEU A 189 0.03 3.46 -12.41
CA LEU A 189 0.30 4.53 -11.45
C LEU A 189 1.22 5.61 -12.05
N GLU A 190 2.27 5.23 -12.79
CA GLU A 190 3.11 6.21 -13.49
C GLU A 190 2.32 7.04 -14.52
N GLN A 191 1.35 6.43 -15.22
CA GLN A 191 0.48 7.18 -16.15
C GLN A 191 -0.44 8.15 -15.39
N ILE A 192 -0.99 7.72 -14.25
CA ILE A 192 -1.81 8.58 -13.38
C ILE A 192 -0.96 9.75 -12.87
N ASP A 193 0.23 9.48 -12.33
CA ASP A 193 1.14 10.50 -11.82
C ASP A 193 1.57 11.47 -12.92
N ALA A 194 1.88 10.98 -14.12
CA ALA A 194 2.20 11.84 -15.26
C ALA A 194 1.03 12.77 -15.62
N GLU A 195 -0.21 12.30 -15.53
CA GLU A 195 -1.38 13.12 -15.81
C GLU A 195 -1.70 14.13 -14.69
N VAL A 196 -1.46 13.75 -13.43
CA VAL A 196 -1.65 14.61 -12.25
C VAL A 196 -0.58 15.69 -12.16
N PHE A 197 0.69 15.33 -12.35
CA PHE A 197 1.82 16.22 -12.06
C PHE A 197 2.48 16.79 -13.31
N GLY A 198 2.53 16.05 -14.42
CA GLY A 198 3.37 16.39 -15.58
C GLY A 198 3.03 17.74 -16.22
N ARG A 199 1.75 18.13 -16.25
CA ARG A 199 1.31 19.46 -16.76
C ARG A 199 1.68 20.61 -15.83
N HIS A 200 2.06 20.31 -14.60
CA HIS A 200 2.37 21.25 -13.53
C HIS A 200 3.80 21.05 -13.00
N ARG A 201 4.67 20.43 -13.80
CA ARG A 201 6.06 20.12 -13.43
C ARG A 201 6.80 21.32 -12.85
N ASP A 202 6.75 22.47 -13.51
CA ASP A 202 7.46 23.68 -13.05
C ASP A 202 6.97 24.16 -11.68
N TYR A 203 5.68 24.01 -11.40
CA TYR A 203 5.11 24.35 -10.09
C TYR A 203 5.68 23.44 -8.99
N TYR A 204 5.73 22.13 -9.21
CA TYR A 204 6.27 21.20 -8.22
C TYR A 204 7.77 21.30 -8.06
N ILE A 205 8.54 21.43 -9.14
CA ILE A 205 10.00 21.63 -9.04
C ILE A 205 10.31 22.93 -8.28
N THR A 206 9.58 24.01 -8.53
CA THR A 206 9.80 25.28 -7.81
C THR A 206 9.41 25.18 -6.33
N GLY A 207 8.30 24.49 -6.00
CA GLY A 207 7.78 24.41 -4.63
C GLY A 207 8.33 23.28 -3.77
N LEU A 208 8.81 22.20 -4.40
CA LEU A 208 9.28 21.00 -3.73
C LEU A 208 10.73 20.64 -4.02
N GLY A 209 11.33 21.21 -5.07
CA GLY A 209 12.67 20.85 -5.54
C GLY A 209 12.70 19.62 -6.44
N PHE A 210 11.58 18.94 -6.66
CA PHE A 210 11.46 17.78 -7.54
C PHE A 210 10.05 17.68 -8.16
N ASP A 211 9.89 16.85 -9.19
CA ASP A 211 8.59 16.54 -9.80
C ASP A 211 8.02 15.25 -9.19
N PRO A 212 6.85 15.26 -8.53
CA PRO A 212 6.22 14.04 -8.02
C PRO A 212 6.00 12.93 -9.08
N ALA A 213 5.84 13.28 -10.36
CA ALA A 213 5.77 12.27 -11.43
C ALA A 213 7.12 11.54 -11.68
N ASP A 214 8.20 12.00 -11.08
CA ASP A 214 9.49 11.31 -11.13
C ASP A 214 9.61 10.22 -10.06
N VAL A 215 8.77 10.17 -9.02
CA VAL A 215 8.90 9.19 -7.92
C VAL A 215 8.81 7.74 -8.42
N ILE A 216 7.71 7.37 -9.07
CA ILE A 216 7.53 6.00 -9.60
C ILE A 216 8.58 5.67 -10.67
N ARG A 217 8.91 6.66 -11.50
CA ARG A 217 9.89 6.51 -12.57
C ARG A 217 11.29 6.29 -12.03
N ALA A 218 11.69 7.01 -10.98
CA ALA A 218 12.95 6.86 -10.27
C ALA A 218 13.02 5.47 -9.64
N THR A 219 12.02 5.09 -8.83
CA THR A 219 11.93 3.76 -8.21
C THR A 219 12.08 2.66 -9.24
N ARG A 220 11.25 2.66 -10.28
CA ARG A 220 11.27 1.58 -11.29
C ARG A 220 12.59 1.49 -12.05
N ARG A 221 13.16 2.63 -12.48
CA ARG A 221 14.42 2.64 -13.24
C ARG A 221 15.60 2.23 -12.36
N HIS A 222 15.65 2.73 -11.13
CA HIS A 222 16.71 2.38 -10.20
C HIS A 222 16.64 0.89 -9.82
N THR A 223 15.47 0.37 -9.44
CA THR A 223 15.29 -1.07 -9.15
C THR A 223 15.69 -1.95 -10.33
N ARG A 224 15.37 -1.56 -11.58
CA ARG A 224 15.84 -2.28 -12.77
C ARG A 224 17.36 -2.28 -12.90
N SER A 225 18.01 -1.14 -12.65
CA SER A 225 19.47 -1.02 -12.68
C SER A 225 20.13 -1.90 -11.61
N VAL A 226 19.60 -1.88 -10.38
CA VAL A 226 20.07 -2.71 -9.27
C VAL A 226 19.90 -4.20 -9.59
N ASN A 227 18.75 -4.59 -10.13
CA ASN A 227 18.52 -5.98 -10.55
C ASN A 227 19.50 -6.45 -11.63
N GLN A 228 19.86 -5.58 -12.57
CA GLN A 228 20.87 -5.89 -13.58
C GLN A 228 22.25 -6.04 -12.93
N ALA A 229 22.62 -5.16 -11.99
CA ALA A 229 23.88 -5.27 -11.25
C ALA A 229 23.94 -6.55 -10.42
N PHE A 230 22.83 -6.91 -9.75
CA PHE A 230 22.70 -8.12 -8.96
C PHE A 230 22.84 -9.40 -9.79
N ARG A 231 22.14 -9.49 -10.94
CA ARG A 231 22.31 -10.61 -11.89
C ARG A 231 23.75 -10.73 -12.37
N SER A 232 24.37 -9.60 -12.71
CA SER A 232 25.78 -9.57 -13.14
C SER A 232 26.73 -10.06 -12.04
N ALA A 233 26.46 -9.71 -10.79
CA ALA A 233 27.23 -10.17 -9.64
C ALA A 233 27.06 -11.68 -9.40
N LEU A 234 25.83 -12.20 -9.51
CA LEU A 234 25.55 -13.64 -9.41
C LEU A 234 26.27 -14.46 -10.49
N ASP A 235 26.27 -13.97 -11.73
CA ASP A 235 27.00 -14.60 -12.84
C ASP A 235 28.50 -14.63 -12.55
N ALA A 236 29.06 -13.55 -11.99
CA ALA A 236 30.46 -13.47 -11.59
C ALA A 236 30.80 -14.41 -10.42
N VAL A 237 29.92 -14.56 -9.43
CA VAL A 237 30.04 -15.55 -8.34
C VAL A 237 30.06 -16.96 -8.91
N THR A 238 29.13 -17.27 -9.80
CA THR A 238 29.04 -18.58 -10.45
C THR A 238 30.30 -18.90 -11.25
N ALA A 239 30.83 -17.94 -12.01
CA ALA A 239 32.07 -18.10 -12.75
C ALA A 239 33.30 -18.27 -11.83
N ALA A 240 33.37 -17.54 -10.72
CA ALA A 240 34.45 -17.66 -9.74
C ALA A 240 34.43 -19.03 -9.04
N LEU A 241 33.24 -19.51 -8.64
CA LEU A 241 33.08 -20.85 -8.06
C LEU A 241 33.46 -21.95 -9.05
N ASN A 242 33.05 -21.85 -10.31
CA ASN A 242 33.37 -22.82 -11.35
C ASN A 242 34.85 -22.84 -11.75
N SER A 243 35.55 -21.71 -11.61
CA SER A 243 36.99 -21.60 -11.89
C SER A 243 37.89 -21.95 -10.71
N GLY A 244 37.32 -22.13 -9.50
CA GLY A 244 38.07 -22.39 -8.27
C GLY A 244 38.94 -21.22 -7.78
N ALA A 245 38.83 -20.04 -8.40
CA ALA A 245 39.60 -18.87 -8.05
C ALA A 245 38.84 -17.99 -7.05
N ARG A 246 39.45 -17.73 -5.88
CA ARG A 246 38.96 -16.67 -4.97
C ARG A 246 39.23 -15.31 -5.61
N ASN A 247 38.18 -14.60 -5.98
CA ASN A 247 38.26 -13.22 -6.47
C ASN A 247 37.55 -12.28 -5.47
N PRO A 248 38.30 -11.53 -4.64
CA PRO A 248 37.73 -10.58 -3.69
C PRO A 248 36.82 -9.53 -4.34
N ALA A 249 37.06 -9.16 -5.60
CA ALA A 249 36.23 -8.20 -6.33
C ALA A 249 34.81 -8.71 -6.58
N VAL A 250 34.61 -10.04 -6.63
CA VAL A 250 33.28 -10.65 -6.79
C VAL A 250 32.47 -10.52 -5.50
N GLY A 251 33.12 -10.69 -4.34
CA GLY A 251 32.48 -10.46 -3.04
C GLY A 251 32.08 -9.00 -2.85
N GLU A 252 32.93 -8.07 -3.27
CA GLU A 252 32.62 -6.64 -3.25
C GLU A 252 31.45 -6.27 -4.16
N ALA A 253 31.44 -6.80 -5.40
CA ALA A 253 30.35 -6.58 -6.34
C ALA A 253 29.01 -7.11 -5.81
N MET A 254 29.04 -8.28 -5.14
CA MET A 254 27.84 -8.86 -4.54
C MET A 254 27.34 -8.01 -3.36
N ARG A 255 28.23 -7.54 -2.48
CA ARG A 255 27.86 -6.64 -1.38
C ARG A 255 27.24 -5.35 -1.92
N LYS A 256 27.90 -4.69 -2.87
CA LYS A 256 27.38 -3.47 -3.50
C LYS A 256 26.01 -3.70 -4.15
N ALA A 257 25.79 -4.86 -4.79
CA ALA A 257 24.50 -5.17 -5.39
C ALA A 257 23.39 -5.38 -4.35
N PHE A 258 23.70 -5.98 -3.20
CA PHE A 258 22.75 -6.10 -2.09
C PHE A 258 22.45 -4.75 -1.45
N ASP A 259 23.49 -3.97 -1.15
CA ASP A 259 23.36 -2.65 -0.58
C ASP A 259 22.47 -1.77 -1.47
N GLY A 260 22.67 -1.79 -2.78
CA GLY A 260 21.86 -1.00 -3.72
C GLY A 260 20.36 -1.31 -3.74
N ILE A 261 19.89 -2.43 -3.16
CA ILE A 261 18.46 -2.74 -3.08
C ILE A 261 17.75 -1.71 -2.18
N THR A 262 18.38 -1.34 -1.07
CA THR A 262 17.77 -0.55 0.00
C THR A 262 18.60 0.68 0.41
N LEU A 263 19.89 0.75 0.08
CA LEU A 263 20.76 1.89 0.36
C LEU A 263 20.95 2.72 -0.91
N TRP A 264 20.34 3.89 -0.92
CA TRP A 264 20.30 4.76 -2.08
C TRP A 264 21.27 5.94 -1.91
N ASP A 265 22.29 5.97 -2.76
CA ASP A 265 23.11 7.17 -2.99
C ASP A 265 22.41 8.04 -4.06
N PRO A 266 22.10 9.32 -3.78
CA PRO A 266 21.48 10.22 -4.74
C PRO A 266 22.18 10.29 -6.09
N ASN A 267 23.52 10.19 -6.13
CA ASN A 267 24.30 10.23 -7.37
C ASN A 267 24.09 8.95 -8.20
N GLU A 268 24.04 7.79 -7.57
CA GLU A 268 23.82 6.51 -8.25
C GLU A 268 22.37 6.41 -8.77
N VAL A 269 21.40 6.88 -7.97
CA VAL A 269 20.00 6.98 -8.40
C VAL A 269 19.87 7.96 -9.57
N ALA A 270 20.50 9.14 -9.51
CA ALA A 270 20.51 10.10 -10.61
C ALA A 270 21.11 9.50 -11.90
N ALA A 271 22.25 8.83 -11.80
CA ALA A 271 22.92 8.19 -12.93
C ALA A 271 22.06 7.10 -13.59
N SER A 272 21.36 6.28 -12.80
CA SER A 272 20.50 5.20 -13.29
C SER A 272 19.15 5.68 -13.84
N THR A 273 18.67 6.85 -13.42
CA THR A 273 17.32 7.35 -13.77
C THR A 273 17.34 8.44 -14.84
N GLY A 274 18.45 9.18 -14.95
CA GLY A 274 18.58 10.39 -15.76
C GLY A 274 17.95 11.64 -15.13
N ILE A 275 17.57 11.58 -13.86
CA ILE A 275 17.02 12.71 -13.09
C ILE A 275 18.18 13.46 -12.42
N ALA A 276 18.09 14.78 -12.33
CA ALA A 276 19.13 15.60 -11.69
C ALA A 276 19.33 15.19 -10.22
N VAL A 277 20.59 15.15 -9.76
CA VAL A 277 20.93 14.71 -8.39
C VAL A 277 20.26 15.59 -7.33
N GLU A 278 20.10 16.87 -7.60
CA GLU A 278 19.42 17.82 -6.71
C GLU A 278 17.94 17.46 -6.55
N GLN A 279 17.28 17.01 -7.63
CA GLN A 279 15.89 16.58 -7.59
C GLN A 279 15.72 15.24 -6.87
N ILE A 280 16.65 14.29 -7.08
CA ILE A 280 16.65 13.02 -6.33
C ILE A 280 16.88 13.29 -4.84
N THR A 281 17.82 14.16 -4.49
CA THR A 281 18.09 14.53 -3.10
C THR A 281 16.86 15.17 -2.46
N ALA A 282 16.23 16.13 -3.14
CA ALA A 282 15.00 16.78 -2.67
C ALA A 282 13.84 15.77 -2.51
N MET A 283 13.70 14.83 -3.43
CA MET A 283 12.72 13.74 -3.35
C MET A 283 12.97 12.85 -2.13
N LEU A 284 14.20 12.38 -1.93
CA LEU A 284 14.53 11.51 -0.80
C LEU A 284 14.39 12.25 0.53
N ASP A 285 14.85 13.50 0.63
CA ASP A 285 14.65 14.36 1.80
C ASP A 285 13.16 14.56 2.13
N PHE A 286 12.30 14.71 1.11
CA PHE A 286 10.85 14.88 1.30
C PHE A 286 10.19 13.66 1.96
N PHE A 287 10.68 12.46 1.66
CA PHE A 287 10.22 11.19 2.23
C PHE A 287 11.03 10.73 3.44
N SER A 288 12.01 11.51 3.90
CA SER A 288 12.91 11.08 4.96
C SER A 288 12.38 11.37 6.36
N THR A 289 12.74 10.49 7.28
CA THR A 289 12.62 10.64 8.73
C THR A 289 13.93 10.21 9.38
N GLU A 290 13.99 10.29 10.71
CA GLU A 290 15.16 9.92 11.52
C GLU A 290 14.79 8.77 12.46
N TYR A 291 15.76 7.92 12.81
CA TYR A 291 15.54 6.89 13.82
C TYR A 291 15.20 7.50 15.19
N GLY A 292 14.46 6.77 16.02
CA GLY A 292 14.01 7.23 17.33
C GLY A 292 12.94 8.33 17.30
N CYS A 293 12.43 8.73 16.13
CA CYS A 293 11.46 9.82 16.02
C CYS A 293 10.04 9.46 16.47
N GLN A 294 9.75 8.18 16.73
CA GLN A 294 8.41 7.71 17.09
C GLN A 294 8.42 6.68 18.24
N PRO A 295 8.88 7.06 19.45
CA PRO A 295 9.10 6.14 20.57
C PRO A 295 7.83 5.45 21.09
N GLU A 296 6.64 5.96 20.76
CA GLU A 296 5.34 5.42 21.17
C GLU A 296 4.77 4.31 20.26
N PHE A 297 5.34 4.10 19.06
CA PHE A 297 4.82 3.12 18.09
C PHE A 297 4.98 1.67 18.60
N ARG A 298 3.92 0.86 18.53
CA ARG A 298 3.94 -0.54 19.02
C ARG A 298 3.28 -1.52 18.06
N GLU A 299 2.02 -1.31 17.71
CA GLU A 299 1.19 -2.30 17.01
C GLU A 299 1.13 -2.03 15.49
N PRO A 300 0.90 -3.06 14.64
CA PRO A 300 0.72 -2.86 13.20
C PRO A 300 -0.39 -1.85 12.83
N GLY A 301 -1.44 -1.77 13.64
CA GLY A 301 -2.56 -0.83 13.47
C GLY A 301 -2.27 0.61 13.91
N ASP A 302 -1.15 0.87 14.59
CA ASP A 302 -0.78 2.21 15.03
C ASP A 302 -0.49 3.15 13.85
N GLN A 303 -0.54 4.45 14.12
CA GLN A 303 -0.04 5.43 13.15
C GLN A 303 1.45 5.22 12.97
N ASN A 304 1.88 4.85 11.77
CA ASN A 304 3.29 4.60 11.48
C ASN A 304 3.89 5.77 10.69
N ARG A 305 4.94 6.39 11.22
CA ARG A 305 5.69 7.46 10.53
C ARG A 305 6.23 6.99 9.18
N ALA A 306 6.70 5.73 9.09
CA ALA A 306 7.23 5.12 7.87
C ALA A 306 6.22 5.13 6.71
N ARG A 307 4.91 5.13 6.99
CA ARG A 307 3.86 5.19 5.95
C ARG A 307 3.88 6.47 5.12
N THR A 308 4.34 7.57 5.71
CA THR A 308 4.42 8.88 5.05
C THR A 308 5.86 9.30 4.78
N HIS A 309 6.80 8.77 5.56
CA HIS A 309 8.23 9.05 5.47
C HIS A 309 9.00 7.73 5.45
N PRO A 310 8.92 6.97 4.35
CA PRO A 310 9.49 5.62 4.30
C PRO A 310 11.01 5.59 4.12
N CYS A 311 11.67 6.74 3.98
CA CYS A 311 13.13 6.82 3.92
C CYS A 311 13.69 7.19 5.29
N ILE A 312 14.90 6.71 5.58
CA ILE A 312 15.69 7.18 6.71
C ILE A 312 16.96 7.83 6.16
N LYS A 313 17.20 9.07 6.54
CA LYS A 313 18.41 9.78 6.14
C LYS A 313 19.59 9.31 7.00
N LEU A 314 20.69 8.94 6.35
CA LEU A 314 21.91 8.50 7.02
C LEU A 314 22.95 9.63 7.05
N ASP A 315 23.87 9.57 8.02
CA ASP A 315 24.89 10.60 8.23
C ASP A 315 25.92 10.70 7.10
N ASP A 316 26.08 9.63 6.31
CA ASP A 316 27.01 9.57 5.18
C ASP A 316 26.44 10.17 3.88
N GLY A 317 25.25 10.77 3.94
CA GLY A 317 24.57 11.37 2.79
C GLY A 317 23.80 10.37 1.94
N LYS A 318 23.75 9.08 2.32
CA LYS A 318 22.86 8.09 1.72
C LYS A 318 21.51 8.06 2.41
N TYR A 319 20.59 7.35 1.79
CA TYR A 319 19.25 7.13 2.30
C TYR A 319 18.99 5.64 2.40
N PHE A 320 18.47 5.22 3.55
CA PHE A 320 17.92 3.89 3.71
C PHE A 320 16.46 3.91 3.23
N VAL A 321 16.16 3.09 2.21
CA VAL A 321 14.90 2.95 1.50
C VAL A 321 14.50 1.47 1.53
N PRO A 322 13.91 0.98 2.63
CA PRO A 322 13.68 -0.44 2.87
C PRO A 322 12.72 -1.05 1.85
N ASP A 323 11.66 -0.33 1.52
CA ASP A 323 10.78 -0.67 0.40
C ASP A 323 10.70 0.54 -0.55
N PRO A 324 11.40 0.53 -1.70
CA PRO A 324 11.33 1.60 -2.68
C PRO A 324 9.93 1.93 -3.22
N TRP A 325 9.02 0.97 -3.19
CA TRP A 325 7.67 1.16 -3.70
C TRP A 325 6.77 1.93 -2.74
N SER A 326 7.07 1.90 -1.45
CA SER A 326 6.38 2.72 -0.44
C SER A 326 6.40 4.23 -0.77
N LEU A 327 7.42 4.72 -1.48
CA LEU A 327 7.48 6.12 -1.96
C LEU A 327 6.28 6.47 -2.86
N SER A 328 5.93 5.54 -3.74
CA SER A 328 4.78 5.68 -4.65
C SER A 328 3.45 5.59 -3.93
N ALA A 329 3.35 4.71 -2.93
CA ALA A 329 2.16 4.61 -2.10
C ALA A 329 1.96 5.87 -1.25
N ALA A 330 3.06 6.48 -0.80
CA ALA A 330 3.05 7.62 0.10
C ALA A 330 2.82 8.97 -0.61
N ILE A 331 3.25 9.17 -1.86
CA ILE A 331 3.34 10.50 -2.49
C ILE A 331 2.03 11.30 -2.43
N HIS A 332 0.91 10.67 -2.78
CA HIS A 332 -0.39 11.35 -2.81
C HIS A 332 -0.89 11.76 -1.42
N GLN A 333 -0.69 10.91 -0.41
CA GLN A 333 -1.03 11.22 0.97
C GLN A 333 -0.09 12.29 1.52
N ARG A 334 1.21 12.18 1.24
CA ARG A 334 2.24 13.10 1.71
C ARG A 334 2.00 14.51 1.16
N LEU A 335 1.70 14.66 -0.13
CA LEU A 335 1.35 15.95 -0.75
C LEU A 335 0.05 16.55 -0.20
N ALA A 336 -0.92 15.69 0.14
CA ALA A 336 -2.21 16.14 0.68
C ALA A 336 -2.07 16.81 2.06
N VAL A 337 -1.12 16.33 2.88
CA VAL A 337 -0.91 16.81 4.25
C VAL A 337 0.33 17.67 4.41
N GLU A 338 1.13 17.85 3.35
CA GLU A 338 2.33 18.68 3.39
C GLU A 338 1.96 20.14 3.70
N PRO A 339 2.60 20.78 4.70
CA PRO A 339 2.32 22.16 5.02
C PRO A 339 2.54 23.09 3.83
N LYS A 340 1.69 24.13 3.73
CA LYS A 340 1.89 25.19 2.75
C LYS A 340 3.26 25.85 2.97
N ARG A 341 4.06 25.93 1.92
CA ARG A 341 5.40 26.55 1.93
C ARG A 341 5.61 27.39 0.67
N ASN A 342 6.70 28.13 0.61
CA ASN A 342 7.00 28.95 -0.57
C ASN A 342 7.04 28.07 -1.83
N GLY A 343 6.13 28.35 -2.77
CA GLY A 343 6.01 27.61 -4.03
C GLY A 343 5.09 26.37 -3.99
N PHE A 344 4.64 25.90 -2.82
CA PHE A 344 3.74 24.73 -2.72
C PHE A 344 2.51 25.00 -1.84
N ASP A 345 1.33 24.66 -2.38
CA ASP A 345 0.00 24.76 -1.76
C ASP A 345 -0.78 23.44 -1.98
N PRO A 346 -1.18 22.73 -0.91
CA PRO A 346 -1.99 21.51 -1.01
C PRO A 346 -3.31 21.69 -1.76
N GLN A 347 -3.93 22.89 -1.71
CA GLN A 347 -5.18 23.14 -2.43
C GLN A 347 -4.97 23.10 -3.95
N LYS A 348 -3.82 23.53 -4.44
CA LYS A 348 -3.47 23.40 -5.86
C LYS A 348 -3.24 21.93 -6.23
N TYR A 349 -2.61 21.15 -5.35
CA TYR A 349 -2.46 19.71 -5.57
C TYR A 349 -3.83 19.01 -5.73
N TYR A 350 -4.79 19.27 -4.83
CA TYR A 350 -6.14 18.70 -4.95
C TYR A 350 -6.82 19.09 -6.27
N LYS A 351 -6.66 20.35 -6.69
CA LYS A 351 -7.14 20.80 -7.98
C LYS A 351 -6.49 20.04 -9.14
N HIS A 352 -5.16 19.97 -9.18
CA HIS A 352 -4.43 19.25 -10.24
C HIS A 352 -4.86 17.78 -10.31
N ARG A 353 -5.07 17.12 -9.16
CA ARG A 353 -5.55 15.75 -9.08
C ARG A 353 -6.98 15.58 -9.60
N GLN A 354 -7.89 16.49 -9.25
CA GLN A 354 -9.27 16.48 -9.75
C GLN A 354 -9.31 16.72 -11.27
N ASP A 355 -8.61 17.75 -11.75
CA ASP A 355 -8.54 18.07 -13.18
C ASP A 355 -7.96 16.89 -13.99
N ALA A 356 -6.96 16.18 -13.44
CA ALA A 356 -6.39 14.98 -14.05
C ALA A 356 -7.38 13.81 -14.07
N HIS A 357 -8.11 13.60 -12.98
CA HIS A 357 -9.12 12.54 -12.87
C HIS A 357 -10.24 12.73 -13.90
N GLU A 358 -10.76 13.96 -14.05
CA GLU A 358 -11.76 14.31 -15.07
C GLU A 358 -11.27 13.99 -16.48
N ARG A 359 -10.02 14.36 -16.81
CA ARG A 359 -9.42 14.05 -18.11
C ARG A 359 -9.24 12.55 -18.35
N LEU A 360 -8.78 11.81 -17.36
CA LEU A 360 -8.63 10.35 -17.48
C LEU A 360 -9.97 9.66 -17.72
N VAL A 361 -11.02 10.09 -17.00
CA VAL A 361 -12.38 9.58 -17.19
C VAL A 361 -12.90 9.92 -18.59
N ALA A 362 -12.79 11.18 -19.01
CA ALA A 362 -13.21 11.61 -20.34
C ALA A 362 -12.47 10.82 -21.44
N SER A 363 -11.15 10.71 -21.37
CA SER A 363 -10.36 9.94 -22.34
C SER A 363 -10.70 8.45 -22.34
N ALA A 364 -11.06 7.85 -21.20
CA ALA A 364 -11.53 6.48 -21.15
C ALA A 364 -12.89 6.32 -21.85
N LEU A 365 -13.81 7.26 -21.63
CA LEU A 365 -15.11 7.29 -22.29
C LEU A 365 -14.96 7.51 -23.81
N GLU A 366 -14.07 8.39 -24.24
CA GLU A 366 -13.79 8.66 -25.66
C GLU A 366 -13.31 7.41 -26.40
N ARG A 367 -12.53 6.55 -25.75
CA ARG A 367 -12.08 5.26 -26.34
C ARG A 367 -13.23 4.28 -26.56
N VAL A 368 -14.28 4.35 -25.75
CA VAL A 368 -15.44 3.44 -25.81
C VAL A 368 -16.54 3.99 -26.72
N PHE A 369 -16.88 5.26 -26.56
CA PHE A 369 -18.02 5.90 -27.22
C PHE A 369 -17.64 6.76 -28.43
N GLY A 370 -16.34 7.01 -28.64
CA GLY A 370 -15.82 7.88 -29.70
C GLY A 370 -15.75 9.35 -29.27
N THR A 371 -14.74 10.07 -29.76
CA THR A 371 -14.48 11.48 -29.41
C THR A 371 -15.60 12.44 -29.79
N GLY A 372 -16.39 12.12 -30.82
CA GLY A 372 -17.55 12.93 -31.22
C GLY A 372 -18.74 12.85 -30.27
N ASN A 373 -18.76 11.85 -29.38
CA ASN A 373 -19.89 11.56 -28.49
C ASN A 373 -19.61 11.86 -27.02
N VAL A 374 -18.40 12.32 -26.66
CA VAL A 374 -18.03 12.62 -25.28
C VAL A 374 -17.74 14.11 -25.15
N HIS A 375 -18.38 14.75 -24.17
CA HIS A 375 -18.27 16.17 -23.91
C HIS A 375 -17.80 16.39 -22.47
N SER A 376 -16.58 16.90 -22.30
CA SER A 376 -16.02 17.19 -20.98
C SER A 376 -16.49 18.55 -20.45
N THR A 377 -16.63 18.69 -19.13
CA THR A 377 -16.84 19.98 -18.43
C THR A 377 -18.01 20.80 -19.01
N GLN A 378 -19.20 20.21 -19.01
CA GLN A 378 -20.41 20.86 -19.55
C GLN A 378 -21.10 21.70 -18.48
N HIS A 379 -21.43 22.94 -18.82
CA HIS A 379 -22.14 23.85 -17.93
C HIS A 379 -23.59 24.02 -18.39
N TYR A 380 -24.53 24.01 -17.46
CA TYR A 380 -25.95 24.18 -17.75
C TYR A 380 -26.63 25.13 -16.75
N ALA A 381 -27.67 25.82 -17.21
CA ALA A 381 -28.45 26.71 -16.36
C ALA A 381 -29.59 25.92 -15.68
N LEU A 382 -29.75 26.12 -14.38
CA LEU A 382 -30.88 25.63 -13.61
C LEU A 382 -32.02 26.66 -13.66
N ALA A 383 -33.27 26.18 -13.54
CA ALA A 383 -34.44 27.06 -13.49
C ALA A 383 -34.42 28.04 -12.29
N SER A 384 -33.63 27.74 -11.25
CA SER A 384 -33.38 28.64 -10.11
C SER A 384 -32.49 29.84 -10.44
N GLY A 385 -31.87 29.88 -11.63
CA GLY A 385 -30.83 30.86 -12.00
C GLY A 385 -29.41 30.43 -11.63
N ASP A 386 -29.27 29.31 -10.90
CA ASP A 386 -27.96 28.73 -10.59
C ASP A 386 -27.34 28.05 -11.83
N ARG A 387 -26.03 27.80 -11.78
CA ARG A 387 -25.33 26.99 -12.79
C ARG A 387 -24.99 25.62 -12.23
N GLY A 388 -25.29 24.59 -13.00
CA GLY A 388 -24.79 23.24 -12.78
C GLY A 388 -23.59 22.95 -13.70
N GLU A 389 -22.79 21.98 -13.28
CA GLU A 389 -21.65 21.46 -14.02
C GLU A 389 -21.79 19.95 -14.14
N ILE A 390 -21.32 19.40 -15.26
CA ILE A 390 -21.21 17.96 -15.54
C ILE A 390 -19.77 17.72 -15.96
N ASP A 391 -19.07 16.86 -15.22
CA ASP A 391 -17.66 16.54 -15.49
C ASP A 391 -17.51 15.85 -16.86
N SER A 392 -18.39 14.89 -17.19
CA SER A 392 -18.44 14.25 -18.50
C SER A 392 -19.85 13.85 -18.91
N LEU A 393 -20.25 14.22 -20.12
CA LEU A 393 -21.51 13.84 -20.75
C LEU A 393 -21.25 12.96 -21.97
N VAL A 394 -21.85 11.77 -22.01
CA VAL A 394 -21.83 10.90 -23.18
C VAL A 394 -23.14 11.02 -23.95
N SER A 395 -23.05 11.49 -25.18
CA SER A 395 -24.13 11.55 -26.16
C SER A 395 -24.29 10.19 -26.83
N ALA A 396 -25.14 9.34 -26.26
CA ALA A 396 -25.53 8.04 -26.80
C ALA A 396 -27.07 7.93 -26.84
N GLU A 397 -27.60 6.81 -27.34
CA GLU A 397 -29.05 6.52 -27.29
C GLU A 397 -29.61 6.71 -25.87
N TRP A 398 -28.81 6.32 -24.87
CA TRP A 398 -29.04 6.57 -23.45
C TRP A 398 -27.95 7.50 -22.93
N PRO A 399 -28.23 8.80 -22.72
CA PRO A 399 -27.22 9.74 -22.25
C PRO A 399 -26.64 9.32 -20.90
N LEU A 400 -25.32 9.37 -20.77
CA LEU A 400 -24.64 9.10 -19.50
C LEU A 400 -24.10 10.41 -18.94
N VAL A 401 -24.51 10.72 -17.71
CA VAL A 401 -23.95 11.81 -16.90
C VAL A 401 -22.95 11.18 -15.94
N VAL A 402 -21.68 11.55 -16.05
CA VAL A 402 -20.60 11.00 -15.25
C VAL A 402 -20.02 12.09 -14.37
N GLU A 403 -20.04 11.84 -13.07
CA GLU A 403 -19.37 12.66 -12.05
C GLU A 403 -18.05 11.98 -11.69
N ALA A 404 -16.94 12.71 -11.83
CA ALA A 404 -15.60 12.25 -11.51
C ALA A 404 -15.19 12.83 -10.15
N LYS A 405 -14.74 11.98 -9.21
CA LYS A 405 -14.34 12.41 -7.87
C LYS A 405 -12.98 11.85 -7.48
N ALA A 406 -11.99 12.71 -7.39
CA ALA A 406 -10.64 12.37 -6.94
C ALA A 406 -10.48 12.47 -5.40
N ILE A 407 -11.50 12.11 -4.63
CA ILE A 407 -11.46 12.20 -3.16
C ILE A 407 -10.69 11.00 -2.60
N ALA A 408 -9.69 11.25 -1.76
CA ALA A 408 -9.09 10.18 -0.95
C ALA A 408 -9.94 9.92 0.29
N LEU A 409 -10.05 8.65 0.69
CA LEU A 409 -10.50 8.32 2.04
C LEU A 409 -9.54 8.96 3.06
N THR A 410 -10.11 9.57 4.09
CA THR A 410 -9.33 10.06 5.23
C THR A 410 -8.66 8.88 5.93
N GLU A 411 -7.59 9.14 6.68
CA GLU A 411 -6.92 8.12 7.48
C GLU A 411 -7.87 7.47 8.49
N SER A 412 -8.82 8.23 9.04
CA SER A 412 -9.89 7.72 9.88
C SER A 412 -10.89 6.85 9.10
N GLY A 413 -11.24 7.26 7.88
CA GLY A 413 -12.13 6.51 7.00
C GLY A 413 -11.55 5.16 6.56
N ARG A 414 -10.25 5.11 6.25
CA ARG A 414 -9.54 3.85 5.94
C ARG A 414 -9.54 2.87 7.12
N ARG A 415 -9.53 3.37 8.36
CA ARG A 415 -9.62 2.57 9.60
C ARG A 415 -11.05 2.18 9.99
N GLY A 416 -12.05 2.52 9.17
CA GLY A 416 -13.45 2.24 9.46
C GLY A 416 -14.05 3.11 10.58
N ALA A 417 -13.49 4.29 10.86
CA ALA A 417 -14.05 5.18 11.89
C ALA A 417 -15.48 5.64 11.50
N PRO A 418 -16.48 5.55 12.38
CA PRO A 418 -17.88 5.87 12.05
C PRO A 418 -18.17 7.35 11.72
N ALA A 419 -17.23 8.26 12.01
CA ALA A 419 -17.49 9.70 11.98
C ALA A 419 -16.82 10.38 10.78
N GLU A 420 -17.60 10.54 9.70
CA GLU A 420 -17.62 11.66 8.72
C GLU A 420 -18.21 11.19 7.37
N SER A 421 -17.94 9.95 6.97
CA SER A 421 -18.44 9.37 5.72
C SER A 421 -19.97 9.22 5.70
N THR A 422 -20.57 8.82 6.82
CA THR A 422 -22.02 8.65 6.97
C THR A 422 -22.77 9.98 6.96
N GLN A 423 -22.16 11.07 7.45
CA GLN A 423 -22.79 12.40 7.48
C GLN A 423 -22.73 13.11 6.12
N ARG A 424 -21.61 12.97 5.38
CA ARG A 424 -21.51 13.48 4.00
C ARG A 424 -22.39 12.69 3.04
N SER A 425 -22.41 11.35 3.13
CA SER A 425 -23.27 10.49 2.31
C SER A 425 -24.76 10.72 2.58
N ARG A 426 -25.17 10.90 3.85
CA ARG A 426 -26.55 11.28 4.18
C ARG A 426 -26.94 12.68 3.67
N ARG A 427 -25.99 13.63 3.66
CA ARG A 427 -26.22 14.99 3.11
C ARG A 427 -26.30 15.02 1.58
N SER A 428 -25.51 14.21 0.87
CA SER A 428 -25.58 14.11 -0.60
C SER A 428 -26.86 13.42 -1.06
N SER A 429 -27.29 12.37 -0.35
CA SER A 429 -28.53 11.63 -0.63
C SER A 429 -29.78 12.45 -0.32
N ALA A 430 -29.78 13.23 0.76
CA ALA A 430 -30.88 14.15 1.09
C ALA A 430 -31.05 15.30 0.08
N ARG A 431 -29.96 15.74 -0.56
CA ARG A 431 -30.01 16.77 -1.62
C ARG A 431 -30.53 16.26 -2.97
N HIS A 432 -30.37 14.96 -3.26
CA HIS A 432 -30.88 14.35 -4.49
C HIS A 432 -32.32 13.81 -4.35
N SER A 433 -32.78 13.58 -3.12
CA SER A 433 -34.12 13.03 -2.83
C SER A 433 -35.27 14.05 -2.88
N THR A 434 -35.03 15.34 -3.09
CA THR A 434 -36.06 16.40 -2.92
C THR A 434 -36.37 17.24 -4.17
N ARG A 435 -35.88 16.86 -5.37
CA ARG A 435 -36.29 17.54 -6.61
C ARG A 435 -37.24 16.66 -7.43
N PRO A 436 -38.54 16.97 -7.49
CA PRO A 436 -39.41 16.32 -8.46
C PRO A 436 -38.97 16.77 -9.86
N ILE A 437 -38.70 15.79 -10.73
CA ILE A 437 -38.58 16.03 -12.16
C ILE A 437 -39.99 16.38 -12.65
N ALA A 438 -40.25 17.66 -12.88
CA ALA A 438 -41.44 18.09 -13.57
C ALA A 438 -41.35 17.60 -15.03
N ARG A 439 -42.39 16.88 -15.47
CA ARG A 439 -42.55 16.40 -16.85
C ARG A 439 -42.87 17.53 -17.81
#